data_AF-A0A2G6G681-F1
#
_entry.id   AF-A0A2G6G681-F1
#
_cell.length_a   1.000
_cell.length_b   1.000
_cell.length_c   1.000
_cell.angle_alpha   90.00
_cell.angle_beta   90.00
_cell.angle_gamma   90.00
#
_symmetry.space_group_name_H-M   'P 1'
#
loop_
_entity.id
_entity.type
_entity.pdbx_description
1 polymer ?
#
loop_
_entity_poly.entity_id
_entity_poly.type
_entity_poly.pdbx_seq_one_letter_code
_entity_poly.pdbx_strand_id
1 'polypeptide(L)'
;MNKLKEVIKEYGRWSGLLTYVERIETNIKLDFSLSLENAKALLESIGKQICIDNKVDLGSTPSVNVVLKKAFISLGYTNSSLVNQISSALATIGQQVGELRNEIGLTSHGKSLEEIKNRNNNVDILTREFLIDTVELISVFLIRNFETKNERVSSESKDKLEYLEEEDFNELWDDLFGEFTMGDYSYPASEILFYTDNDAYQTELDNFNNTKEDNND
;
A
#
# COMPACT_ATOMS: atom_id res chain seq x y z
N MET A 1 -3.59 -18.35 2.76
CA MET A 1 -3.44 -16.91 2.49
C MET A 1 -2.33 -16.67 1.47
N ASN A 2 -2.43 -17.30 0.29
CA ASN A 2 -1.34 -17.27 -0.70
C ASN A 2 -1.23 -15.93 -1.44
N LYS A 3 -2.36 -15.28 -1.75
CA LYS A 3 -2.36 -13.99 -2.47
C LYS A 3 -1.68 -12.91 -1.63
N LEU A 4 -1.95 -12.91 -0.32
CA LEU A 4 -1.29 -11.95 0.58
C LEU A 4 0.22 -12.21 0.68
N LYS A 5 0.67 -13.47 0.72
CA LYS A 5 2.11 -13.80 0.72
C LYS A 5 2.80 -13.32 -0.55
N GLU A 6 2.17 -13.48 -1.71
CA GLU A 6 2.68 -12.99 -2.99
C GLU A 6 2.85 -11.46 -2.96
N VAL A 7 1.83 -10.73 -2.49
CA VAL A 7 1.88 -9.27 -2.37
C VAL A 7 2.94 -8.81 -1.36
N ILE A 8 3.08 -9.48 -0.22
CA ILE A 8 4.13 -9.15 0.75
C ILE A 8 5.53 -9.39 0.16
N LYS A 9 5.69 -10.45 -0.64
CA LYS A 9 6.96 -10.75 -1.31
C LYS A 9 7.28 -9.72 -2.41
N GLU A 10 6.25 -9.29 -3.14
CA GLU A 10 6.33 -8.22 -4.15
C GLU A 10 6.79 -6.91 -3.49
N TYR A 11 6.19 -6.54 -2.36
CA TYR A 11 6.50 -5.31 -1.62
C TYR A 11 7.24 -5.60 -0.31
N GLY A 12 8.56 -5.78 -0.40
CA GLY A 12 9.40 -6.29 0.70
C GLY A 12 9.30 -5.56 2.05
N ARG A 13 8.86 -4.30 2.08
CA ARG A 13 8.64 -3.54 3.33
C ARG A 13 7.57 -4.15 4.23
N TRP A 14 6.66 -4.95 3.68
CA TRP A 14 5.59 -5.62 4.43
C TRP A 14 6.00 -6.98 4.99
N SER A 15 7.26 -7.39 4.83
CA SER A 15 7.78 -8.71 5.26
C SER A 15 7.47 -9.07 6.71
N GLY A 16 7.45 -8.08 7.61
CA GLY A 16 7.07 -8.28 9.02
C GLY A 16 5.67 -8.87 9.22
N LEU A 17 4.76 -8.68 8.26
CA LEU A 17 3.39 -9.21 8.31
C LEU A 17 3.33 -10.74 8.11
N LEU A 18 4.37 -11.36 7.53
CA LEU A 18 4.42 -12.82 7.33
C LEU A 18 4.21 -13.58 8.64
N THR A 19 4.71 -13.04 9.75
CA THR A 19 4.53 -13.62 11.09
C THR A 19 3.04 -13.81 11.44
N TYR A 20 2.19 -12.83 11.11
CA TYR A 20 0.75 -12.95 11.36
C TYR A 20 0.11 -13.96 10.42
N VAL A 21 0.50 -13.95 9.13
CA VAL A 21 -0.01 -14.88 8.12
C VAL A 21 0.26 -16.33 8.50
N GLU A 22 1.49 -16.65 8.89
CA GLU A 22 1.89 -18.00 9.31
C GLU A 22 1.11 -18.44 10.56
N ARG A 23 0.90 -17.54 11.52
CA ARG A 23 0.13 -17.83 12.73
C ARG A 23 -1.35 -18.06 12.43
N ILE A 24 -1.94 -17.34 11.48
CA ILE A 24 -3.33 -17.58 11.04
C ILE A 24 -3.43 -18.98 10.43
N GLU A 25 -2.59 -19.31 9.46
CA GLU A 25 -2.65 -20.60 8.75
C GLU A 25 -2.36 -21.79 9.67
N THR A 26 -1.42 -21.65 10.60
CA THR A 26 -1.09 -22.69 11.58
C THR A 26 -2.28 -22.99 12.48
N ASN A 27 -3.03 -21.96 12.88
CA ASN A 27 -4.07 -22.09 13.90
C ASN A 27 -5.48 -22.24 13.34
N ILE A 28 -5.72 -22.02 12.03
CA ILE A 28 -7.09 -21.98 11.49
C ILE A 28 -7.88 -23.27 11.75
N LYS A 29 -7.18 -24.42 11.76
CA LYS A 29 -7.76 -25.74 12.08
C LYS A 29 -7.61 -26.13 13.56
N LEU A 30 -6.61 -25.60 14.26
CA LEU A 30 -6.25 -26.00 15.63
C LEU A 30 -6.95 -25.14 16.69
N ASP A 31 -6.84 -23.82 16.53
CA ASP A 31 -7.45 -22.81 17.39
C ASP A 31 -7.89 -21.60 16.55
N PHE A 32 -9.16 -21.61 16.17
CA PHE A 32 -9.73 -20.55 15.34
C PHE A 32 -9.71 -19.19 16.07
N SER A 33 -9.79 -19.17 17.40
CA SER A 33 -9.72 -17.93 18.18
C SER A 33 -8.35 -17.25 18.05
N LEU A 34 -7.28 -18.04 18.07
CA LEU A 34 -5.92 -17.54 17.86
C LEU A 34 -5.72 -17.06 16.42
N SER A 35 -6.39 -17.70 15.46
CA SER A 35 -6.39 -17.27 14.06
C SER A 35 -7.06 -15.92 13.89
N LEU A 36 -8.24 -15.71 14.48
CA LEU A 36 -8.92 -14.41 14.44
C LEU A 36 -8.13 -13.31 15.17
N GLU A 37 -7.44 -13.65 16.25
CA GLU A 37 -6.58 -12.69 16.94
C GLU A 37 -5.43 -12.20 16.04
N ASN A 38 -4.77 -13.12 15.33
CA ASN A 38 -3.72 -12.75 14.38
C ASN A 38 -4.30 -12.03 13.14
N ALA A 39 -5.50 -12.41 12.68
CA ALA A 39 -6.20 -11.72 11.59
C ALA A 39 -6.53 -10.26 11.95
N LYS A 40 -7.02 -10.03 13.18
CA LYS A 40 -7.27 -8.69 13.70
C LYS A 40 -5.97 -7.88 13.78
N ALA A 41 -4.91 -8.46 14.34
CA ALA A 41 -3.61 -7.80 14.48
C ALA A 41 -3.00 -7.46 13.11
N LEU A 42 -3.16 -8.33 12.12
CA LEU A 42 -2.76 -8.11 10.73
C LEU A 42 -3.45 -6.88 10.12
N LEU A 43 -4.78 -6.83 10.17
CA LEU A 43 -5.56 -5.68 9.64
C LEU A 43 -5.17 -4.37 10.35
N GLU A 44 -5.02 -4.42 11.67
CA GLU A 44 -4.63 -3.26 12.47
C GLU A 44 -3.22 -2.79 12.13
N SER A 45 -2.28 -3.70 11.93
CA SER A 45 -0.88 -3.37 11.57
C SER A 45 -0.80 -2.73 10.20
N ILE A 46 -1.50 -3.28 9.19
CA ILE A 46 -1.57 -2.69 7.85
C ILE A 46 -2.15 -1.28 7.91
N GLY A 47 -3.31 -1.12 8.55
CA GLY A 47 -3.97 0.18 8.62
C GLY A 47 -3.15 1.22 9.39
N LYS A 48 -2.47 0.83 10.47
CA LYS A 48 -1.55 1.71 11.21
C LYS A 48 -0.38 2.15 10.35
N GLN A 49 0.27 1.21 9.66
CA GLN A 49 1.41 1.53 8.80
C GLN A 49 1.01 2.51 7.70
N ILE A 50 -0.11 2.28 7.03
CA ILE A 50 -0.64 3.19 6.00
C ILE A 50 -0.91 4.58 6.59
N CYS A 51 -1.49 4.68 7.79
CA CYS A 51 -1.75 5.97 8.43
C CYS A 51 -0.45 6.68 8.84
N ILE A 52 0.54 5.95 9.35
CA ILE A 52 1.86 6.49 9.71
C ILE A 52 2.53 7.08 8.47
N ASP A 53 2.60 6.30 7.39
CA ASP A 53 3.26 6.72 6.16
C ASP A 53 2.53 7.90 5.49
N ASN A 54 1.19 7.91 5.55
CA ASN A 54 0.37 9.03 5.06
C ASN A 54 0.26 10.20 6.07
N LYS A 55 1.01 10.19 7.19
CA LYS A 55 1.02 11.24 8.23
C LYS A 55 -0.37 11.55 8.82
N VAL A 56 -1.22 10.54 8.95
CA VAL A 56 -2.56 10.65 9.55
C VAL A 56 -2.49 10.34 11.04
N ASP A 57 -2.91 11.30 11.86
CA ASP A 57 -3.01 11.10 13.30
C ASP A 57 -4.09 10.07 13.64
N LEU A 58 -3.70 9.06 14.42
CA LEU A 58 -4.57 8.00 14.88
C LEU A 58 -5.22 8.30 16.24
N GLY A 59 -4.64 9.21 17.04
CA GLY A 59 -5.03 9.46 18.43
C GLY A 59 -4.59 8.35 19.39
N SER A 60 -4.98 8.50 20.66
CA SER A 60 -4.60 7.56 21.73
C SER A 60 -5.47 6.28 21.68
N THR A 61 -4.83 5.13 21.42
CA THR A 61 -5.45 3.78 21.40
C THR A 61 -6.68 3.66 20.49
N PRO A 62 -6.54 3.85 19.17
CA PRO A 62 -7.66 3.72 18.24
C PRO A 62 -8.15 2.27 18.17
N SER A 63 -9.46 2.09 17.97
CA SER A 63 -10.00 0.77 17.62
C SER A 63 -9.62 0.39 16.19
N VAL A 64 -9.63 -0.91 15.87
CA VAL A 64 -9.35 -1.42 14.51
C VAL A 64 -10.26 -0.75 13.47
N ASN A 65 -11.53 -0.54 13.80
CA ASN A 65 -12.47 0.15 12.91
C ASN A 65 -12.00 1.58 12.60
N VAL A 66 -11.59 2.34 13.62
CA VAL A 66 -11.08 3.71 13.44
C VAL A 66 -9.80 3.72 12.61
N VAL A 67 -8.87 2.79 12.88
CA VAL A 67 -7.63 2.64 12.11
C VAL A 67 -7.94 2.36 10.63
N LEU A 68 -8.79 1.38 10.34
CA LEU A 68 -9.13 1.01 8.98
C LEU A 68 -9.84 2.15 8.25
N LYS A 69 -10.82 2.81 8.88
CA LYS A 69 -11.50 3.98 8.28
C LYS A 69 -10.52 5.10 7.94
N LYS A 70 -9.62 5.45 8.87
CA LYS A 70 -8.59 6.47 8.64
C LYS A 70 -7.64 6.06 7.50
N ALA A 71 -7.28 4.79 7.40
CA ALA A 71 -6.47 4.26 6.31
C ALA A 71 -7.20 4.38 4.96
N PHE A 72 -8.47 3.99 4.86
CA PHE A 72 -9.24 4.17 3.62
C PHE A 72 -9.35 5.65 3.22
N ILE A 73 -9.63 6.54 4.18
CA ILE A 73 -9.71 7.97 3.91
C ILE A 73 -8.37 8.51 3.39
N SER A 74 -7.24 8.12 4.01
CA SER A 74 -5.90 8.58 3.60
C SER A 74 -5.50 8.06 2.22
N LEU A 75 -6.04 6.92 1.81
CA LEU A 75 -5.89 6.39 0.46
C LEU A 75 -6.67 7.18 -0.60
N GLY A 76 -7.50 8.15 -0.21
CA GLY A 76 -8.24 9.04 -1.13
C GLY A 76 -9.69 8.64 -1.35
N TYR A 77 -10.20 7.69 -0.56
CA TYR A 77 -11.59 7.27 -0.60
C TYR A 77 -12.48 8.22 0.20
N THR A 78 -12.61 9.46 -0.27
CA THR A 78 -13.33 10.54 0.41
C THR A 78 -14.73 10.78 -0.14
N ASN A 79 -14.97 10.60 -1.45
CA ASN A 79 -16.15 11.20 -2.12
C ASN A 79 -16.89 10.36 -3.20
N SER A 80 -17.08 9.05 -3.01
CA SER A 80 -18.19 8.37 -3.71
C SER A 80 -18.97 7.48 -2.75
N SER A 81 -20.30 7.57 -2.79
CA SER A 81 -21.17 6.90 -1.81
C SER A 81 -20.94 5.39 -1.78
N LEU A 82 -20.68 4.78 -2.93
CA LEU A 82 -20.35 3.36 -3.08
C LEU A 82 -19.01 2.98 -2.43
N VAL A 83 -17.95 3.78 -2.63
CA VAL A 83 -16.65 3.52 -2.02
C VAL A 83 -16.72 3.70 -0.50
N ASN A 84 -17.44 4.72 -0.02
CA ASN A 84 -17.64 4.93 1.41
C ASN A 84 -18.43 3.78 2.05
N GLN A 85 -19.42 3.23 1.33
CA GLN A 85 -20.15 2.03 1.74
C GLN A 85 -19.25 0.79 1.77
N ILE A 86 -18.41 0.59 0.76
CA ILE A 86 -17.45 -0.53 0.71
C ILE A 86 -16.44 -0.40 1.86
N SER A 87 -15.80 0.76 2.03
CA SER A 87 -14.87 1.04 3.14
C SER A 87 -15.52 0.79 4.50
N SER A 88 -16.76 1.26 4.69
CA SER A 88 -17.51 1.05 5.93
C SER A 88 -17.87 -0.43 6.15
N ALA A 89 -18.19 -1.16 5.08
CA ALA A 89 -18.47 -2.60 5.16
C ALA A 89 -17.19 -3.38 5.53
N LEU A 90 -16.05 -3.08 4.92
CA LEU A 90 -14.76 -3.72 5.24
C LEU A 90 -14.31 -3.40 6.67
N ALA A 91 -14.48 -2.15 7.13
CA ALA A 91 -14.19 -1.77 8.51
C ALA A 91 -15.13 -2.49 9.51
N THR A 92 -16.41 -2.62 9.16
CA THR A 92 -17.39 -3.40 9.94
C THR A 92 -17.00 -4.87 10.02
N ILE A 93 -16.56 -5.48 8.91
CA ILE A 93 -16.09 -6.87 8.90
C ILE A 93 -14.87 -7.04 9.81
N GLY A 94 -13.89 -6.13 9.75
CA GLY A 94 -12.73 -6.15 10.66
C GLY A 94 -13.13 -6.03 12.13
N GLN A 95 -14.16 -5.25 12.44
CA GLN A 95 -14.74 -5.18 13.78
C GLN A 95 -15.42 -6.49 14.19
N GLN A 96 -16.26 -7.07 13.33
CA GLN A 96 -16.97 -8.33 13.60
C GLN A 96 -15.99 -9.49 13.80
N VAL A 97 -14.87 -9.51 13.07
CA VAL A 97 -13.74 -10.44 13.31
C VAL A 97 -13.20 -10.28 14.74
N GLY A 98 -13.04 -9.05 15.22
CA GLY A 98 -12.59 -8.75 16.58
C GLY A 98 -13.61 -9.10 17.66
N GLU A 99 -14.90 -8.90 17.40
CA GLU A 99 -16.01 -9.26 18.29
C GLU A 99 -16.15 -10.77 18.40
N LEU A 100 -16.16 -11.48 17.26
CA LEU A 100 -16.18 -12.93 17.22
C LEU A 100 -14.99 -13.52 17.98
N ARG A 101 -13.79 -12.95 17.83
CA ARG A 101 -12.61 -13.32 18.63
C ARG A 101 -12.86 -13.20 20.13
N ASN A 102 -13.57 -12.17 20.58
CA ASN A 102 -13.93 -12.04 21.98
C ASN A 102 -14.93 -13.12 22.41
N GLU A 103 -15.85 -13.55 21.55
CA GLU A 103 -16.80 -14.62 21.86
C GLU A 103 -16.17 -16.00 21.93
N ILE A 104 -15.11 -16.28 21.15
CA ILE A 104 -14.49 -17.62 21.10
C ILE A 104 -13.13 -17.73 21.83
N GLY A 105 -12.54 -16.61 22.24
CA GLY A 105 -11.26 -16.60 22.96
C GLY A 105 -11.33 -17.21 24.37
N LEU A 106 -10.26 -17.86 24.82
CA LEU A 106 -10.18 -18.45 26.17
C LEU A 106 -10.06 -17.39 27.28
N THR A 107 -9.47 -16.25 26.94
CA THR A 107 -9.06 -15.21 27.88
C THR A 107 -10.13 -14.14 28.09
N SER A 108 -11.26 -14.20 27.38
CA SER A 108 -12.36 -13.27 27.56
C SER A 108 -13.29 -13.73 28.70
N HIS A 109 -13.35 -12.92 29.76
CA HIS A 109 -14.39 -12.96 30.81
C HIS A 109 -14.58 -14.26 31.61
N GLY A 110 -13.58 -15.14 31.69
CA GLY A 110 -13.63 -16.32 32.58
C GLY A 110 -14.75 -17.29 32.20
N LYS A 111 -14.46 -18.18 31.25
CA LYS A 111 -15.44 -19.13 30.71
C LYS A 111 -15.51 -20.42 31.52
N SER A 112 -16.69 -21.03 31.54
CA SER A 112 -16.89 -22.37 32.11
C SER A 112 -16.15 -23.44 31.30
N LEU A 113 -15.92 -24.61 31.91
CA LEU A 113 -15.23 -25.74 31.26
C LEU A 113 -15.96 -26.25 30.00
N GLU A 114 -17.29 -26.16 29.97
CA GLU A 114 -18.13 -26.50 28.82
C GLU A 114 -17.95 -25.50 27.67
N GLU A 115 -17.97 -24.20 27.97
CA GLU A 115 -17.75 -23.13 26.98
C GLU A 115 -16.34 -23.20 26.39
N ILE A 116 -15.33 -23.54 27.20
CA ILE A 116 -13.95 -23.77 26.74
C ILE A 116 -13.85 -24.94 25.76
N LYS A 117 -14.60 -26.02 26.00
CA LYS A 117 -14.63 -27.20 25.12
C LYS A 117 -15.36 -26.94 23.81
N ASN A 118 -16.45 -26.16 23.84
CA ASN A 118 -17.30 -25.92 22.66
C ASN A 118 -16.96 -24.63 21.90
N ARG A 119 -16.03 -23.80 22.37
CA ARG A 119 -15.68 -22.50 21.75
C ARG A 119 -15.38 -22.57 20.25
N ASN A 120 -14.69 -23.63 19.82
CA ASN A 120 -14.33 -23.83 18.42
C ASN A 120 -15.44 -24.52 17.63
N ASN A 121 -16.47 -25.11 18.26
CA ASN A 121 -17.58 -25.76 17.54
C ASN A 121 -18.71 -24.79 17.21
N ASN A 122 -18.72 -23.60 17.81
CA ASN A 122 -19.79 -22.60 17.62
C ASN A 122 -19.70 -21.83 16.30
N VAL A 123 -18.64 -22.03 15.50
CA VAL A 123 -18.44 -21.36 14.20
C VAL A 123 -18.30 -22.43 13.12
N ASP A 124 -19.20 -22.43 12.15
CA ASP A 124 -19.15 -23.36 11.02
C ASP A 124 -17.88 -23.18 10.18
N ILE A 125 -17.39 -24.26 9.57
CA ILE A 125 -16.16 -24.28 8.77
C ILE A 125 -16.24 -23.27 7.62
N LEU A 126 -17.37 -23.17 6.92
CA LEU A 126 -17.54 -22.23 5.81
C LEU A 126 -17.43 -20.78 6.30
N THR A 127 -17.95 -20.49 7.50
CA THR A 127 -17.83 -19.15 8.10
C THR A 127 -16.37 -18.83 8.43
N ARG A 128 -15.59 -19.81 8.92
CA ARG A 128 -14.16 -19.59 9.20
C ARG A 128 -13.37 -19.28 7.95
N GLU A 129 -13.57 -20.08 6.89
CA GLU A 129 -12.91 -19.89 5.60
C GLU A 129 -13.28 -18.53 5.00
N PHE A 130 -14.58 -18.20 4.96
CA PHE A 130 -15.05 -16.90 4.48
C PHE A 130 -14.42 -15.72 5.22
N LEU A 131 -14.32 -15.79 6.55
CA LEU A 131 -13.72 -14.72 7.35
C LEU A 131 -12.23 -14.54 7.05
N ILE A 132 -11.47 -15.62 6.96
CA ILE A 132 -10.03 -15.55 6.67
C ILE A 132 -9.79 -15.09 5.22
N ASP A 133 -10.58 -15.56 4.26
CA ASP A 133 -10.50 -15.11 2.87
C ASP A 133 -10.83 -13.62 2.74
N THR A 134 -11.79 -13.13 3.53
CA THR A 134 -12.12 -11.71 3.57
C THR A 134 -10.99 -10.87 4.16
N VAL A 135 -10.35 -11.35 5.24
CA VAL A 135 -9.17 -10.71 5.83
C VAL A 135 -8.01 -10.66 4.82
N GLU A 136 -7.77 -11.77 4.12
CA GLU A 136 -6.76 -11.83 3.05
C GLU A 136 -7.07 -10.80 1.95
N LEU A 137 -8.31 -10.75 1.47
CA LEU A 137 -8.71 -9.85 0.40
C LEU A 137 -8.56 -8.37 0.79
N ILE A 138 -9.00 -8.00 2.00
CA ILE A 138 -8.85 -6.63 2.52
C ILE A 138 -7.37 -6.27 2.63
N SER A 139 -6.55 -7.18 3.16
CA SER A 139 -5.12 -6.94 3.36
C SER A 139 -4.41 -6.72 2.01
N VAL A 140 -4.68 -7.58 1.03
CA VAL A 140 -4.15 -7.45 -0.34
C VAL A 140 -4.57 -6.12 -0.96
N PHE A 141 -5.84 -5.77 -0.86
CA PHE A 141 -6.38 -4.53 -1.41
C PHE A 141 -5.70 -3.29 -0.82
N LEU A 142 -5.59 -3.22 0.52
CA LEU A 142 -5.00 -2.08 1.21
C LEU A 142 -3.54 -1.89 0.85
N ILE A 143 -2.75 -2.97 0.86
CA ILE A 143 -1.33 -2.92 0.51
C ILE A 143 -1.17 -2.47 -0.93
N ARG A 144 -1.81 -3.16 -1.89
CA ARG A 144 -1.67 -2.81 -3.31
C ARG A 144 -2.08 -1.38 -3.61
N ASN A 145 -3.22 -0.95 -3.09
CA ASN A 145 -3.70 0.40 -3.35
C ASN A 145 -2.75 1.48 -2.78
N PHE A 146 -2.17 1.20 -1.61
CA PHE A 146 -1.17 2.08 -1.01
C PHE A 146 0.12 2.10 -1.82
N GLU A 147 0.62 0.95 -2.26
CA GLU A 147 1.84 0.86 -3.07
C GLU A 147 1.67 1.51 -4.43
N THR A 148 0.59 1.20 -5.16
CA THR A 148 0.28 1.84 -6.44
C THR A 148 0.13 3.36 -6.30
N LYS A 149 -0.41 3.85 -5.18
CA LYS A 149 -0.49 5.29 -4.93
C LYS A 149 0.89 5.89 -4.65
N ASN A 150 1.74 5.23 -3.88
CA ASN A 150 3.11 5.68 -3.65
C ASN A 150 3.93 5.65 -4.94
N GLU A 151 3.83 4.60 -5.75
CA GLU A 151 4.47 4.52 -7.08
C GLU A 151 4.02 5.67 -7.98
N ARG A 152 2.72 6.01 -7.98
CA ARG A 152 2.20 7.18 -8.71
C ARG A 152 2.75 8.50 -8.18
N VAL A 153 2.77 8.68 -6.87
CA VAL A 153 3.36 9.88 -6.25
C VAL A 153 4.86 9.95 -6.54
N SER A 154 5.60 8.83 -6.51
CA SER A 154 7.02 8.76 -6.89
C SER A 154 7.25 9.03 -8.37
N SER A 155 6.30 8.66 -9.25
CA SER A 155 6.34 9.01 -10.68
C SER A 155 5.90 10.45 -10.97
N GLU A 156 5.10 11.07 -10.07
CA GLU A 156 4.71 12.49 -10.12
C GLU A 156 5.69 13.40 -9.36
N SER A 157 6.55 12.82 -8.50
CA SER A 157 7.58 13.49 -7.69
C SER A 157 9.00 13.12 -8.07
N LYS A 158 9.22 12.34 -9.14
CA LYS A 158 10.34 12.66 -10.02
C LYS A 158 9.94 14.02 -10.56
N ASP A 159 10.63 15.07 -10.13
CA ASP A 159 10.44 16.42 -10.67
C ASP A 159 10.19 16.26 -12.16
N LYS A 160 8.98 16.60 -12.62
CA LYS A 160 8.81 16.89 -14.03
C LYS A 160 9.68 18.11 -14.22
N LEU A 161 10.95 17.90 -14.55
CA LEU A 161 11.78 18.90 -15.21
C LEU A 161 10.86 19.54 -16.24
N GLU A 162 10.49 20.79 -16.03
CA GLU A 162 9.81 21.50 -17.09
C GLU A 162 10.89 21.71 -18.15
N TYR A 163 10.71 21.13 -19.34
CA TYR A 163 11.66 21.25 -20.44
C TYR A 163 12.13 22.71 -20.64
N LEU A 164 11.24 23.68 -20.38
CA LEU A 164 11.52 25.11 -20.50
C LEU A 164 12.42 25.70 -19.39
N GLU A 165 12.63 25.00 -18.27
CA GLU A 165 13.47 25.48 -17.17
C GLU A 165 14.97 25.22 -17.41
N GLU A 166 15.31 24.32 -18.34
CA GLU A 166 16.68 23.88 -18.62
C GLU A 166 17.19 24.38 -19.98
N GLU A 167 16.91 25.66 -20.30
CA GLU A 167 17.20 26.30 -21.59
C GLU A 167 18.69 26.18 -22.00
N ASP A 168 19.61 26.45 -21.07
CA ASP A 168 21.06 26.37 -21.30
C ASP A 168 21.53 24.97 -21.75
N PHE A 169 20.95 23.91 -21.17
CA PHE A 169 21.28 22.55 -21.53
C PHE A 169 20.67 22.19 -22.88
N ASN A 170 19.40 22.56 -23.08
CA ASN A 170 18.68 22.27 -24.32
C ASN A 170 19.36 22.92 -25.53
N GLU A 171 19.73 24.21 -25.43
CA GLU A 171 20.45 24.90 -26.49
C GLU A 171 21.78 24.21 -26.83
N LEU A 172 22.58 23.83 -25.81
CA LEU A 172 23.84 23.13 -26.04
C LEU A 172 23.61 21.76 -26.71
N TRP A 173 22.60 21.03 -26.26
CA TRP A 173 22.29 19.71 -26.80
C TRP A 173 21.78 19.80 -28.25
N ASP A 174 20.97 20.80 -28.55
CA ASP A 174 20.47 21.07 -29.90
C ASP A 174 21.57 21.58 -30.82
N ASP A 175 22.54 22.37 -30.33
CA ASP A 175 23.72 22.77 -31.10
C ASP A 175 24.62 21.56 -31.45
N LEU A 176 24.71 20.57 -30.55
CA LEU A 176 25.53 19.38 -30.75
C LEU A 176 24.90 18.37 -31.72
N PHE A 177 23.59 18.17 -31.61
CA PHE A 177 22.89 17.08 -32.30
C PHE A 177 21.89 17.53 -33.35
N GLY A 178 21.59 18.83 -33.43
CA GLY A 178 20.72 19.45 -34.40
C GLY A 178 19.25 19.10 -34.20
N GLU A 179 18.46 19.30 -35.26
CA GLU A 179 17.04 18.94 -35.28
C GLU A 179 16.78 17.69 -36.13
N PHE A 180 15.80 16.89 -35.72
CA PHE A 180 15.27 15.82 -36.53
C PHE A 180 14.14 16.34 -37.42
N THR A 181 14.22 16.06 -38.73
CA THR A 181 13.20 16.45 -39.70
C THR A 181 12.50 15.24 -40.30
N MET A 182 11.17 15.29 -40.38
CA MET A 182 10.35 14.27 -41.04
C MET A 182 9.21 14.93 -41.82
N GLY A 183 9.39 15.05 -43.14
CA GLY A 183 8.44 15.79 -43.98
C GLY A 183 8.43 17.27 -43.61
N ASP A 184 7.26 17.80 -43.22
CA ASP A 184 7.08 19.18 -42.80
C ASP A 184 7.29 19.40 -41.29
N TYR A 185 7.62 18.34 -40.54
CA TYR A 185 7.84 18.41 -39.09
C TYR A 185 9.33 18.52 -38.76
N SER A 186 9.69 19.39 -37.82
CA SER A 186 11.03 19.53 -37.25
C SER A 186 10.95 19.55 -35.74
N TYR A 187 11.83 18.80 -35.07
CA TYR A 187 11.91 18.71 -33.62
C TYR A 187 13.38 18.79 -33.16
N PRO A 188 13.72 19.63 -32.18
CA PRO A 188 15.06 19.66 -31.59
C PRO A 188 15.45 18.34 -30.91
N ALA A 189 16.73 18.01 -30.90
CA ALA A 189 17.25 16.78 -30.31
C ALA A 189 16.99 16.69 -28.80
N SER A 190 17.06 17.82 -28.10
CA SER A 190 16.80 17.96 -26.66
C SER A 190 15.33 17.62 -26.34
N GLU A 191 14.39 18.16 -27.13
CA GLU A 191 12.96 17.88 -27.01
C GLU A 191 12.66 16.39 -27.23
N ILE A 192 13.28 15.79 -28.25
CA ILE A 192 13.13 14.36 -28.54
C ILE A 192 13.65 13.52 -27.37
N LEU A 193 14.84 13.85 -26.85
CA LEU A 193 15.45 13.12 -25.74
C LEU A 193 14.57 13.23 -24.49
N PHE A 194 14.09 14.43 -24.17
CA PHE A 194 13.24 14.71 -23.02
C PHE A 194 11.95 13.86 -23.03
N TYR A 195 11.26 13.80 -24.17
CA TYR A 195 9.98 13.07 -24.27
C TYR A 195 10.11 11.57 -24.54
N THR A 196 11.24 11.13 -25.10
CA THR A 196 11.45 9.71 -25.48
C THR A 196 12.18 8.92 -24.41
N ASP A 197 13.17 9.52 -23.73
CA ASP A 197 13.98 8.88 -22.69
C ASP A 197 14.41 9.90 -21.63
N ASN A 198 13.48 10.17 -20.69
CA ASN A 198 13.68 11.18 -19.64
C ASN A 198 14.82 10.81 -18.66
N ASP A 199 15.08 9.52 -18.44
CA ASP A 199 16.18 9.09 -17.57
C ASP A 199 17.55 9.39 -18.23
N ALA A 200 17.66 9.23 -19.55
CA ALA A 200 18.83 9.64 -20.32
C ALA A 200 18.99 11.17 -20.34
N TYR A 201 17.90 11.92 -20.51
CA TYR A 201 17.90 13.39 -20.43
C TYR A 201 18.46 13.88 -19.08
N GLN A 202 17.96 13.34 -17.96
CA GLN A 202 18.44 13.71 -16.63
C GLN A 202 19.92 13.42 -16.44
N THR A 203 20.40 12.26 -16.93
CA THR A 203 21.81 11.86 -16.81
C THR A 203 22.73 12.87 -17.49
N GLU A 204 22.35 13.33 -18.69
CA GLU A 204 23.16 14.29 -19.45
C GLU A 204 23.05 15.71 -18.89
N LEU A 205 21.88 16.10 -18.38
CA LEU A 205 21.70 17.36 -17.67
C LEU A 205 22.57 17.42 -16.40
N ASP A 206 22.63 16.32 -15.63
CA ASP A 206 23.49 16.24 -14.45
C ASP A 206 24.97 16.33 -14.83
N ASN A 207 25.39 15.68 -15.92
CA ASN A 207 26.77 15.80 -16.45
C ASN A 207 27.10 17.25 -16.84
N PHE A 208 26.17 17.94 -17.50
CA PHE A 208 26.32 19.33 -17.90
C PHE A 208 26.48 20.26 -16.69
N ASN A 209 25.63 20.09 -15.67
CA ASN A 209 25.68 20.88 -14.45
C ASN A 209 26.98 20.66 -13.66
N ASN A 210 27.45 19.42 -13.54
CA ASN A 210 28.74 19.10 -12.91
C ASN A 210 29.93 19.75 -13.65
N THR A 211 29.87 19.79 -14.99
CA THR A 211 30.93 20.42 -15.80
C THR A 211 30.94 21.95 -15.68
N LYS A 212 29.79 22.57 -15.41
CA LYS A 212 29.68 24.01 -15.12
C LYS A 212 30.28 24.38 -13.76
N GLU A 213 30.15 23.51 -12.75
CA GLU A 213 30.73 23.75 -11.42
C GLU A 213 32.27 23.64 -11.41
N ASP A 214 32.84 22.69 -12.13
CA ASP A 214 34.30 22.49 -12.20
C ASP A 214 35.06 23.59 -12.97
N ASN A 215 34.38 24.42 -13.77
CA ASN A 215 34.99 25.50 -14.56
C ASN A 215 34.93 26.89 -13.86
N ASN A 216 34.40 26.96 -12.64
CA ASN A 216 34.26 28.20 -11.86
C ASN A 216 35.21 28.30 -10.64
N ASP A 217 36.18 27.39 -10.52
CA ASP A 217 37.34 27.46 -9.60
C ASP A 217 38.64 27.82 -10.35
#